data_AF-A0A947D509-F1
#
_entry.id   AF-A0A947D509-F1
#
_cell.length_a   1.000
_cell.length_b   1.000
_cell.length_c   1.000
_cell.angle_alpha   90.00
_cell.angle_beta   90.00
_cell.angle_gamma   90.00
#
_symmetry.space_group_name_H-M   'P 1'
#
loop_
_entity.id
_entity.type
_entity.pdbx_description
1 polymer ?
#
loop_
_entity_poly.entity_id
_entity_poly.type
_entity_poly.pdbx_seq_one_letter_code
_entity_poly.pdbx_strand_id
1 'polypeptide(L)' 'MSRPIEKPAPKATTEEIALLVKLARLDPAPAQFDEIVEAYGFIQEMTARLHTNFDFSAEPAHVFTPVKF' A
#
# COMPACT_ATOMS: atom_id res chain seq x y z
N MET A 1 25.36 11.32 -7.51
CA MET A 1 24.90 11.97 -6.28
C MET A 1 24.05 10.97 -5.51
N SER A 2 24.52 10.50 -4.35
CA SER A 2 23.79 9.52 -3.53
C SER A 2 22.56 10.20 -2.93
N ARG A 3 21.37 9.64 -3.15
CA ARG A 3 20.10 10.19 -2.64
C ARG A 3 20.07 10.11 -1.10
N PRO A 4 19.44 11.09 -0.42
CA PRO A 4 19.07 10.92 0.98
C PRO A 4 18.20 9.67 1.09
N ILE A 5 18.54 8.78 2.03
CA ILE A 5 17.68 7.64 2.36
C ILE A 5 16.47 8.25 3.08
N GLU A 6 15.36 8.38 2.37
CA GLU A 6 14.09 8.73 2.97
C GLU A 6 13.82 7.72 4.09
N LYS A 7 13.64 8.20 5.32
CA LYS A 7 13.39 7.28 6.44
C LYS A 7 12.17 6.43 6.09
N PRO A 8 12.21 5.11 6.32
CA PRO A 8 11.05 4.27 6.06
C PRO A 8 9.87 4.86 6.84
N ALA A 9 8.71 4.97 6.18
CA ALA A 9 7.48 5.41 6.82
C ALA A 9 7.24 4.57 8.09
N PRO A 10 6.74 5.17 9.18
CA PRO A 10 6.43 4.41 10.38
C PRO A 10 5.47 3.26 10.05
N LYS A 11 5.69 2.11 10.69
CA LYS A 11 4.76 0.98 10.57
C LYS A 11 3.38 1.44 11.06
N ALA A 12 2.33 1.00 10.34
CA ALA A 12 0.97 1.34 10.72
C ALA A 12 0.63 0.70 12.05
N THR A 13 -0.13 1.41 12.89
CA THR A 13 -0.61 0.84 14.15
C THR A 13 -1.79 -0.09 13.92
N THR A 14 -2.07 -0.94 14.90
CA THR A 14 -3.22 -1.85 14.86
C THR A 14 -4.54 -1.07 14.73
N GLU A 15 -4.65 0.10 15.35
CA GLU A 15 -5.84 0.96 15.26
C GLU A 15 -6.03 1.54 13.85
N GLU A 16 -4.94 1.95 13.18
CA GLU A 16 -4.98 2.40 11.79
C GLU A 16 -5.41 1.28 10.85
N ILE A 17 -4.89 0.07 11.06
CA ILE A 17 -5.27 -1.12 10.30
C ILE A 17 -6.76 -1.47 10.54
N ALA A 18 -7.23 -1.40 11.79
CA ALA A 18 -8.65 -1.60 12.12
C ALA A 18 -9.56 -0.58 11.40
N LEU A 19 -9.14 0.68 11.32
CA LEU A 19 -9.86 1.70 10.57
C LEU A 19 -9.90 1.38 9.07
N LEU A 20 -8.79 0.95 8.47
CA LEU A 20 -8.73 0.57 7.05
C LEU A 20 -9.62 -0.63 6.74
N VAL A 21 -9.60 -1.66 7.59
CA VAL A 21 -10.48 -2.84 7.48
C VAL A 21 -11.95 -2.42 7.49
N LYS A 22 -12.32 -1.51 8.40
CA LYS A 22 -13.69 -0.95 8.46
C LYS A 22 -14.05 -0.14 7.21
N LEU A 23 -13.15 0.70 6.72
CA LEU A 23 -13.37 1.50 5.50
C LEU A 23 -13.50 0.61 4.26
N ALA A 24 -12.78 -0.51 4.22
CA ALA A 24 -12.90 -1.55 3.20
C ALA A 24 -14.17 -2.40 3.34
N ARG A 25 -14.98 -2.18 4.40
CA ARG A 25 -16.21 -2.93 4.71
C ARG A 25 -15.97 -4.44 4.88
N LEU A 26 -14.82 -4.79 5.44
CA LEU A 26 -14.48 -6.16 5.79
C LEU A 26 -14.91 -6.45 7.23
N ASP A 27 -15.35 -7.69 7.47
CA ASP A 27 -15.72 -8.19 8.80
C ASP A 27 -14.95 -9.49 9.11
N PRO A 28 -13.63 -9.40 9.36
CA PRO A 28 -12.81 -10.57 9.63
C PRO A 28 -13.09 -11.14 11.03
N ALA A 29 -13.02 -12.47 11.15
CA ALA A 29 -12.91 -13.11 12.46
C ALA A 29 -11.62 -12.65 13.17
N PRO A 30 -11.54 -12.74 14.52
CA PRO A 30 -10.36 -12.25 15.26
C PRO A 30 -9.02 -12.79 14.75
N ALA A 31 -8.94 -14.11 14.48
CA ALA A 31 -7.72 -14.72 13.92
C ALA A 31 -7.35 -14.17 12.54
N GLN A 32 -8.35 -13.86 11.71
CA GLN A 32 -8.13 -13.26 10.39
C GLN A 32 -7.68 -11.80 10.51
N PHE A 33 -8.15 -11.07 11.53
CA PHE A 33 -7.68 -9.72 11.80
C PHE A 33 -6.21 -9.72 12.22
N ASP A 34 -5.80 -10.67 13.08
CA ASP A 34 -4.40 -10.82 13.47
C ASP A 34 -3.51 -11.12 12.25
N GLU A 35 -3.95 -12.00 11.34
CA GLU A 35 -3.28 -12.26 10.07
C GLU A 35 -3.17 -11.00 9.19
N ILE A 36 -4.22 -10.17 9.13
CA ILE A 36 -4.20 -8.91 8.39
C ILE A 36 -3.15 -7.95 8.97
N VAL A 37 -3.07 -7.84 10.31
CA VAL A 37 -2.10 -6.96 10.98
C VAL A 37 -0.67 -7.40 10.66
N GLU A 38 -0.39 -8.70 10.73
CA GLU A 38 0.91 -9.26 10.36
C GLU A 38 1.24 -9.01 8.87
N ALA A 39 0.31 -9.35 7.98
CA ALA A 39 0.48 -9.20 6.53
C ALA A 39 0.69 -7.75 6.11
N TYR A 40 0.00 -6.80 6.75
CA TYR A 40 0.11 -5.38 6.45
C TYR A 40 1.55 -4.87 6.67
N GLY A 41 2.22 -5.36 7.72
CA GLY A 41 3.63 -5.04 7.99
C GLY A 41 4.56 -5.43 6.84
N PHE A 42 4.37 -6.62 6.27
CA PHE A 42 5.14 -7.06 5.10
C PHE A 42 4.83 -6.23 3.85
N ILE A 43 3.56 -5.85 3.63
CA ILE A 43 3.17 -5.00 2.51
C ILE A 43 3.85 -3.63 2.62
N GLN A 44 3.91 -3.02 3.81
CA GLN A 44 4.62 -1.75 4.02
C GLN A 44 6.11 -1.84 3.67
N GLU A 45 6.77 -2.92 4.06
CA GLU A 45 8.19 -3.16 3.71
C GLU A 45 8.36 -3.38 2.21
N MET A 46 7.41 -4.06 1.56
CA MET A 46 7.42 -4.25 0.11
C MET A 46 7.24 -2.93 -0.64
N THR A 47 6.26 -2.11 -0.25
CA THR A 47 5.93 -0.85 -0.93
C THR A 47 6.99 0.23 -0.72
N ALA A 48 7.67 0.25 0.43
CA ALA A 48 8.79 1.15 0.69
C ALA A 48 9.97 0.96 -0.28
N ARG A 49 10.05 -0.20 -0.96
CA ARG A 49 11.09 -0.49 -1.97
C ARG A 49 10.69 -0.05 -3.38
N LEU A 50 9.42 0.30 -3.60
CA LEU A 50 8.94 0.70 -4.91
C LEU A 50 9.48 2.08 -5.25
N HIS A 51 9.73 2.31 -6.55
CA HIS A 51 10.08 3.62 -7.05
C HIS A 51 8.86 4.55 -6.91
N THR A 52 9.04 5.71 -6.28
CA THR A 52 7.94 6.66 -5.97
C THR A 52 8.03 7.98 -6.75
N ASN A 53 9.18 8.29 -7.37
CA ASN A 53 9.40 9.53 -8.10
C ASN A 53 9.01 9.41 -9.57
N PHE A 54 7.71 9.26 -9.82
CA PHE A 54 7.16 9.28 -11.17
C PHE A 54 7.13 10.73 -11.67
N ASP A 55 7.60 10.97 -12.90
CA ASP A 55 7.37 12.23 -13.58
C ASP A 55 5.94 12.28 -14.15
N PHE A 56 5.49 13.47 -14.55
CA PHE A 56 4.15 13.64 -15.13
C PHE A 56 3.93 12.88 -16.44
N SER A 57 5.00 12.42 -17.10
CA SER A 57 4.95 11.61 -18.31
C SER A 57 4.96 10.10 -18.03
N ALA A 58 5.08 9.68 -16.76
CA ALA A 58 5.07 8.29 -16.38
C ALA A 58 3.64 7.75 -16.43
N GLU A 59 3.26 7.23 -17.60
CA GLU A 59 1.95 6.64 -17.80
C GLU A 59 1.82 5.30 -17.04
N PRO A 60 0.61 4.97 -16.53
CA PRO A 60 0.32 3.64 -16.01
C PRO A 60 0.56 2.57 -17.07
N ALA A 61 0.90 1.35 -16.64
CA ALA A 61 1.09 0.21 -17.54
C ALA A 61 -0.12 -0.10 -18.44
N HIS A 62 -1.33 0.28 -17.99
CA HIS A 62 -2.55 0.16 -18.76
C HIS A 62 -3.28 1.51 -18.77
N VAL A 63 -3.45 2.07 -19.96
CA VAL A 63 -4.21 3.31 -20.19
C VAL A 63 -5.53 2.94 -20.85
N PHE A 64 -6.64 3.38 -20.24
CA PHE A 64 -7.97 3.15 -20.80
C PHE A 64 -8.11 3.81 -22.17
N THR A 65 -8.43 3.02 -23.20
CA THR A 65 -8.67 3.51 -24.56
C THR A 65 -10.11 3.21 -24.96
N PRO A 66 -11.02 4.21 -25.02
CA PRO A 66 -12.46 3.99 -25.20
C PRO A 66 -12.87 3.48 -26.59
N VAL A 67 -11.93 3.27 -27.52
CA VAL A 67 -12.20 3.04 -28.94
C VAL A 67 -12.15 1.54 -29.33
N LYS A 68 -11.76 0.66 -28.42
CA LYS A 68 -11.73 -0.79 -28.65
C LYS A 68 -12.38 -1.51 -27.46
N PHE A 69 -13.57 -2.07 -27.69
CA PHE A 69 -14.23 -3.04 -26.81
C PHE A 69 -14.20 -4.41 -27.48
#